data_AF-A0A2V7TE31-F1
#
_entry.id   AF-A0A2V7TE31-F1
#
_cell.length_a   1.000
_cell.length_b   1.000
_cell.length_c   1.000
_cell.angle_alpha   90.00
_cell.angle_beta   90.00
_cell.angle_gamma   90.00
#
_symmetry.space_group_name_H-M   'P 1'
#
loop_
_entity.id
_entity.type
_entity.pdbx_description
1 polymer ?
#
loop_
_entity_poly.entity_id
_entity_poly.type
_entity_poly.pdbx_seq_one_letter_code
_entity_poly.pdbx_strand_id
1 'polypeptide(L)'
;MFGVLGLTSSDGFFDSIGPGRKIGTFVDGRYRGADFVSALRRNDEPCKGDGCDDPVYLRFAKVGDTLVFLRENSDGGGDFVGQTKQWELWTRTFSAAGLALVADSQFAVQPFSSATMLYGPERFRLVSRRCSGASLRVAFQHPLFRTVRFDGQLFHVTRPDGSCLTYEYVPYFSDKEVVWDRPPKEPNSGGYSWRQTDRFGNLEVRYEPVVPADSIRLDRDATVVGHTQRGEPVYELKDLDHPLLKRFYEDYSADFAHAQERAAQFGGTSDEKASGLQPPKHSYEQFVAARPIYLWRDPFGRVMRFTSNDFLPVSMTEPVIYLYPTTPQRVHVEAEPLYTIKASVPPYHGGWDVWAQPSGTLTGASDQKTYSYLFWEGLSSISPMRQEGFVIPRADVAGFFERVLPRLGLDERESKDFRDAWLPRFHDAPYYFITFVPP
;
A
#
# COMPACT_ATOMS: atom_id res chain seq x y z
N MET A 1 -16.99 9.08 34.52
CA MET A 1 -18.39 9.14 34.03
C MET A 1 -19.29 8.33 34.93
N PHE A 2 -18.89 7.10 35.26
CA PHE A 2 -19.43 6.27 36.35
C PHE A 2 -18.33 5.32 36.85
N GLY A 3 -18.47 4.80 38.07
CA GLY A 3 -17.53 3.83 38.66
C GLY A 3 -17.67 2.42 38.05
N VAL A 4 -17.02 1.42 38.64
CA VAL A 4 -17.30 0.02 38.27
C VAL A 4 -18.74 -0.31 38.69
N LEU A 5 -19.50 -0.87 37.77
CA LEU A 5 -20.87 -1.33 37.98
C LEU A 5 -20.87 -2.86 37.81
N GLY A 6 -20.88 -3.59 38.92
CA GLY A 6 -20.82 -5.06 38.94
C GLY A 6 -22.12 -5.68 39.42
N LEU A 7 -22.43 -6.86 38.90
CA LEU A 7 -23.65 -7.60 39.23
C LEU A 7 -23.36 -9.10 39.27
N THR A 8 -23.99 -9.77 40.23
CA THR A 8 -24.08 -11.23 40.26
C THR A 8 -25.43 -11.62 39.68
N SER A 9 -25.45 -12.42 38.62
CA SER A 9 -26.69 -12.93 38.03
C SER A 9 -27.34 -13.98 38.95
N SER A 10 -28.61 -14.30 38.73
CA SER A 10 -29.32 -15.37 39.46
C SER A 10 -28.68 -16.75 39.29
N ASP A 11 -27.86 -16.92 38.25
CA ASP A 11 -27.31 -18.18 37.81
C ASP A 11 -25.85 -18.35 38.28
N GLY A 12 -25.35 -17.42 39.10
CA GLY A 12 -24.04 -17.48 39.75
C GLY A 12 -22.88 -16.84 38.98
N PHE A 13 -23.13 -16.34 37.77
CA PHE A 13 -22.13 -15.66 36.93
C PHE A 13 -22.05 -14.16 37.25
N PHE A 14 -20.84 -13.62 37.33
CA PHE A 14 -20.52 -12.22 37.53
C PHE A 14 -20.35 -11.48 36.20
N ASP A 15 -21.22 -10.50 35.96
CA ASP A 15 -21.11 -9.57 34.84
C ASP A 15 -20.87 -8.16 35.39
N SER A 16 -19.83 -7.48 34.88
CA SER A 16 -19.50 -6.13 35.31
C SER A 16 -19.10 -5.23 34.16
N ILE A 17 -19.47 -3.96 34.28
CA ILE A 17 -18.97 -2.89 33.45
C ILE A 17 -17.93 -2.15 34.28
N GLY A 18 -16.70 -2.11 33.75
CA GLY A 18 -15.61 -1.31 34.27
C GLY A 18 -15.96 0.19 34.24
N PRO A 19 -15.08 1.05 34.80
CA PRO A 19 -15.38 2.47 34.92
C PRO A 19 -15.63 3.10 33.54
N GLY A 20 -16.71 3.87 33.44
CA GLY A 20 -17.04 4.63 32.23
C GLY A 20 -16.02 5.75 32.01
N ARG A 21 -15.22 5.61 30.95
CA ARG A 21 -14.21 6.60 30.55
C ARG A 21 -14.74 7.42 29.40
N LYS A 22 -14.69 8.75 29.54
CA LYS A 22 -14.91 9.66 28.42
C LYS A 22 -13.77 9.45 27.42
N ILE A 23 -14.12 9.16 26.19
CA ILE A 23 -13.19 8.93 25.07
C ILE A 23 -13.36 9.95 23.95
N GLY A 24 -14.37 10.81 24.05
CA GLY A 24 -14.60 11.91 23.11
C GLY A 24 -15.82 12.74 23.49
N THR A 25 -16.13 13.73 22.67
CA THR A 25 -17.37 14.52 22.71
C THR A 25 -17.95 14.55 21.31
N PHE A 26 -19.25 14.33 21.17
CA PHE A 26 -19.95 14.41 19.90
C PHE A 26 -19.96 15.85 19.41
N VAL A 27 -19.38 16.10 18.24
CA VAL A 27 -19.31 17.45 17.67
C VAL A 27 -20.48 17.77 16.75
N ASP A 28 -21.22 16.75 16.31
CA ASP A 28 -22.36 16.87 15.41
C ASP A 28 -23.32 15.67 15.53
N GLY A 29 -24.50 15.75 14.88
CA GLY A 29 -25.52 14.71 14.85
C GLY A 29 -26.43 14.66 16.09
N ARG A 30 -27.19 13.55 16.24
CA ARG A 30 -28.24 13.38 17.27
C ARG A 30 -27.77 13.63 18.70
N TYR A 31 -26.52 13.29 19.00
CA TYR A 31 -25.93 13.43 20.33
C TYR A 31 -24.92 14.58 20.42
N ARG A 32 -24.98 15.59 19.54
CA ARG A 32 -24.07 16.75 19.58
C ARG A 32 -23.97 17.35 20.98
N GLY A 33 -22.74 17.58 21.44
CA GLY A 33 -22.40 18.08 22.76
C GLY A 33 -22.34 17.01 23.86
N ALA A 34 -22.83 15.80 23.60
CA ALA A 34 -22.76 14.69 24.55
C ALA A 34 -21.34 14.12 24.65
N ASP A 35 -21.04 13.47 25.78
CA ASP A 35 -19.78 12.75 25.92
C ASP A 35 -19.88 11.35 25.33
N PHE A 36 -18.89 10.96 24.53
CA PHE A 36 -18.72 9.59 24.07
C PHE A 36 -17.97 8.81 25.13
N VAL A 37 -18.60 7.76 25.66
CA VAL A 37 -18.12 7.00 26.81
C VAL A 37 -17.91 5.55 26.43
N SER A 38 -16.79 4.99 26.87
CA SER A 38 -16.48 3.58 26.75
C SER A 38 -16.34 2.92 28.10
N ALA A 39 -16.82 1.69 28.20
CA ALA A 39 -16.64 0.88 29.37
C ALA A 39 -16.42 -0.59 28.99
N LEU A 40 -15.47 -1.24 29.65
CA LEU A 40 -15.14 -2.64 29.44
C LEU A 40 -16.18 -3.53 30.13
N ARG A 41 -16.82 -4.44 29.43
CA ARG A 41 -17.62 -5.51 30.00
C ARG A 41 -16.70 -6.67 30.38
N ARG A 42 -16.91 -7.25 31.57
CA ARG A 42 -16.25 -8.46 32.04
C ARG A 42 -17.33 -9.45 32.46
N ASN A 43 -17.30 -10.64 31.88
CA ASN A 43 -18.15 -11.77 32.21
C ASN A 43 -17.24 -12.92 32.66
N ASP A 44 -17.64 -13.67 33.69
CA ASP A 44 -16.93 -14.88 34.16
C ASP A 44 -17.53 -16.18 33.62
N GLU A 45 -18.49 -16.09 32.70
CA GLU A 45 -19.05 -17.24 32.01
C GLU A 45 -17.99 -18.02 31.22
N PRO A 46 -17.95 -19.37 31.31
CA PRO A 46 -16.93 -20.19 30.67
C PRO A 46 -17.14 -20.22 29.15
N CYS A 47 -16.55 -19.26 28.46
CA CYS A 47 -16.52 -19.23 27.00
C CYS A 47 -15.55 -20.33 26.48
N LYS A 48 -15.79 -20.86 25.27
CA LYS A 48 -14.89 -21.81 24.59
C LYS A 48 -14.74 -21.43 23.10
N GLY A 49 -13.50 -21.25 22.63
CA GLY A 49 -13.16 -20.97 21.22
C GLY A 49 -12.26 -19.74 21.02
N ASP A 50 -11.88 -19.45 19.76
CA ASP A 50 -11.11 -18.25 19.41
C ASP A 50 -11.90 -16.97 19.70
N GLY A 51 -11.26 -15.99 20.37
CA GLY A 51 -11.88 -14.71 20.78
C GLY A 51 -12.43 -14.68 22.21
N CYS A 52 -12.25 -15.76 22.97
CA CYS A 52 -12.68 -15.89 24.36
C CYS A 52 -12.07 -14.91 25.35
N ASP A 53 -10.84 -14.46 25.08
CA ASP A 53 -10.11 -13.50 25.92
C ASP A 53 -10.20 -12.05 25.37
N ASP A 54 -10.98 -11.83 24.30
CA ASP A 54 -11.09 -10.50 23.70
C ASP A 54 -11.90 -9.55 24.62
N PRO A 55 -11.35 -8.38 24.99
CA PRO A 55 -12.06 -7.43 25.83
C PRO A 55 -13.28 -6.85 25.11
N VAL A 56 -14.47 -7.04 25.67
CA VAL A 56 -15.74 -6.54 25.13
C VAL A 56 -15.99 -5.12 25.60
N TYR A 57 -16.05 -4.13 24.70
CA TYR A 57 -16.32 -2.74 25.05
C TYR A 57 -17.74 -2.31 24.69
N LEU A 58 -18.43 -1.76 25.68
CA LEU A 58 -19.73 -1.12 25.54
C LEU A 58 -19.55 0.40 25.36
N ARG A 59 -20.33 0.97 24.45
CA ARG A 59 -20.24 2.38 24.06
C ARG A 59 -21.54 3.11 24.35
N PHE A 60 -21.40 4.34 24.85
CA PHE A 60 -22.52 5.16 25.27
C PHE A 60 -22.35 6.62 24.82
N ALA A 61 -23.47 7.31 24.58
CA ALA A 61 -23.53 8.76 24.62
C ALA A 61 -24.08 9.20 25.99
N LYS A 62 -23.34 10.02 26.73
CA LYS A 62 -23.83 10.60 28.00
C LYS A 62 -24.42 11.98 27.75
N VAL A 63 -25.72 12.11 27.97
CA VAL A 63 -26.49 13.35 27.85
C VAL A 63 -27.05 13.70 29.23
N GLY A 64 -26.40 14.62 29.95
CA GLY A 64 -26.73 14.88 31.35
C GLY A 64 -26.54 13.62 32.21
N ASP A 65 -27.61 13.16 32.85
CA ASP A 65 -27.64 11.93 33.66
C ASP A 65 -28.14 10.70 32.89
N THR A 66 -28.39 10.84 31.59
CA THR A 66 -28.79 9.73 30.72
C THR A 66 -27.58 9.16 30.00
N LEU A 67 -27.40 7.85 30.07
CA LEU A 67 -26.50 7.07 29.22
C LEU A 67 -27.31 6.38 28.13
N VAL A 68 -27.07 6.79 26.90
CA VAL A 68 -27.63 6.12 25.72
C VAL A 68 -26.65 5.04 25.28
N PHE A 69 -27.00 3.77 25.44
CA PHE A 69 -26.25 2.64 24.91
C PHE A 69 -26.34 2.63 23.38
N LEU A 70 -25.18 2.70 22.74
CA LEU A 70 -25.05 2.79 21.28
C LEU A 70 -24.83 1.38 20.74
N ARG A 71 -25.92 0.73 20.34
CA ARG A 71 -25.94 -0.71 20.02
C ARG A 71 -24.98 -1.06 18.90
N GLU A 72 -25.04 -0.29 17.81
CA GLU A 72 -24.27 -0.50 16.59
C GLU A 72 -22.78 -0.13 16.75
N ASN A 73 -22.40 0.48 17.88
CA ASN A 73 -21.04 0.89 18.19
C ASN A 73 -20.39 0.08 19.31
N SER A 74 -21.14 -0.85 19.92
CA SER A 74 -20.70 -1.67 21.04
C SER A 74 -20.38 -3.08 20.59
N ASP A 75 -19.34 -3.68 21.16
CA ASP A 75 -18.95 -5.06 20.85
C ASP A 75 -20.08 -6.02 21.28
N GLY A 76 -20.59 -6.82 20.34
CA GLY A 76 -21.72 -7.73 20.60
C GLY A 76 -23.05 -7.00 20.94
N GLY A 77 -23.21 -5.74 20.54
CA GLY A 77 -24.35 -4.91 20.95
C GLY A 77 -25.74 -5.49 20.60
N GLY A 78 -25.84 -6.26 19.51
CA GLY A 78 -27.07 -6.98 19.15
C GLY A 78 -27.49 -8.04 20.18
N ASP A 79 -26.52 -8.80 20.68
CA ASP A 79 -26.74 -9.86 21.67
C ASP A 79 -27.04 -9.28 23.06
N PHE A 80 -26.46 -8.11 23.38
CA PHE A 80 -26.62 -7.45 24.67
C PHE A 80 -28.04 -6.93 24.93
N VAL A 81 -28.70 -6.36 23.92
CA VAL A 81 -30.09 -5.86 24.04
C VAL A 81 -31.12 -6.97 23.83
N GLY A 82 -30.76 -8.01 23.06
CA GLY A 82 -31.62 -9.17 22.81
C GLY A 82 -31.92 -10.01 24.06
N GLN A 83 -31.12 -9.89 25.11
CA GLN A 83 -31.32 -10.56 26.39
C GLN A 83 -32.13 -9.69 27.37
N THR A 84 -33.47 -9.74 27.27
CA THR A 84 -34.41 -8.90 28.04
C THR A 84 -34.12 -8.88 29.55
N LYS A 85 -33.81 -10.03 30.15
CA LYS A 85 -33.49 -10.14 31.59
C LYS A 85 -32.20 -9.40 31.96
N GLN A 86 -31.19 -9.49 31.10
CA GLN A 86 -29.91 -8.83 31.31
C GLN A 86 -30.08 -7.31 31.18
N TRP A 87 -30.78 -6.85 30.15
CA TRP A 87 -31.05 -5.42 29.93
C TRP A 87 -31.83 -4.77 31.09
N GLU A 88 -32.87 -5.43 31.62
CA GLU A 88 -33.60 -4.98 32.81
C GLU A 88 -32.68 -4.85 34.03
N LEU A 89 -31.77 -5.81 34.21
CA LEU A 89 -30.83 -5.83 35.31
C LEU A 89 -29.84 -4.66 35.23
N TRP A 90 -29.24 -4.43 34.05
CA TRP A 90 -28.36 -3.28 33.80
C TRP A 90 -29.07 -1.94 34.04
N THR A 91 -30.31 -1.81 33.57
CA THR A 91 -31.10 -0.60 33.75
C THR A 91 -31.27 -0.25 35.23
N ARG A 92 -31.51 -1.25 36.09
CA ARG A 92 -31.59 -1.04 37.55
C ARG A 92 -30.25 -0.63 38.15
N THR A 93 -29.15 -1.23 37.69
CA THR A 93 -27.80 -0.95 38.22
C THR A 93 -27.32 0.45 37.88
N PHE A 94 -27.54 0.90 36.65
CA PHE A 94 -27.26 2.29 36.27
C PHE A 94 -28.16 3.27 37.04
N SER A 95 -29.46 2.94 37.21
CA SER A 95 -30.39 3.77 37.98
C SER A 95 -29.97 3.94 39.44
N ALA A 96 -29.48 2.87 40.08
CA ALA A 96 -28.92 2.93 41.43
C ALA A 96 -27.66 3.83 41.52
N ALA A 97 -26.94 4.00 40.42
CA ALA A 97 -25.82 4.93 40.30
C ALA A 97 -26.25 6.36 39.87
N GLY A 98 -27.55 6.66 39.87
CA GLY A 98 -28.10 7.95 39.47
C GLY A 98 -28.10 8.19 37.96
N LEU A 99 -28.03 7.13 37.14
CA LEU A 99 -27.93 7.22 35.68
C LEU A 99 -29.11 6.52 35.01
N ALA A 100 -29.78 7.19 34.08
CA ALA A 100 -30.81 6.57 33.26
C ALA A 100 -30.17 5.84 32.07
N LEU A 101 -30.38 4.53 31.93
CA LEU A 101 -29.91 3.76 30.77
C LEU A 101 -31.01 3.64 29.72
N VAL A 102 -30.71 4.04 28.49
CA VAL A 102 -31.61 3.93 27.33
C VAL A 102 -30.85 3.28 26.17
N ALA A 103 -31.50 2.44 25.36
CA ALA A 103 -30.89 1.89 24.15
C ALA A 103 -31.25 2.73 22.93
N ASP A 104 -30.26 3.02 22.08
CA ASP A 104 -30.50 3.49 20.71
C ASP A 104 -29.96 2.44 19.73
N SER A 105 -30.87 1.76 19.06
CA SER A 105 -30.58 0.73 18.05
C SER A 105 -30.44 1.31 16.64
N GLN A 106 -30.77 2.57 16.43
CA GLN A 106 -30.74 3.24 15.13
C GLN A 106 -29.53 4.17 15.00
N PHE A 107 -29.05 4.71 16.12
CA PHE A 107 -27.84 5.49 16.15
C PHE A 107 -26.62 4.57 16.12
N ALA A 108 -25.99 4.55 14.96
CA ALA A 108 -24.57 4.26 14.85
C ALA A 108 -23.82 5.59 14.78
N VAL A 109 -22.73 5.74 15.54
CA VAL A 109 -21.62 6.57 15.07
C VAL A 109 -21.29 6.01 13.71
N GLN A 110 -21.69 6.74 12.67
CA GLN A 110 -21.30 6.44 11.30
C GLN A 110 -19.78 6.36 11.34
N PRO A 111 -19.14 5.20 11.07
CA PRO A 111 -17.71 5.17 10.91
C PRO A 111 -17.42 6.18 9.83
N PHE A 112 -16.79 7.31 10.19
CA PHE A 112 -16.70 8.53 9.38
C PHE A 112 -17.28 8.33 7.98
N SER A 113 -18.58 8.59 7.81
CA SER A 113 -19.15 8.50 6.48
C SER A 113 -18.33 9.47 5.63
N SER A 114 -17.82 8.97 4.53
CA SER A 114 -16.90 9.67 3.63
C SER A 114 -17.54 10.88 2.91
N ALA A 115 -18.56 11.50 3.50
CA ALA A 115 -19.45 12.46 2.86
C ALA A 115 -19.64 13.72 3.71
N THR A 116 -18.54 14.32 4.14
CA THR A 116 -18.25 15.71 3.78
C THR A 116 -16.76 15.71 3.50
N MET A 117 -16.42 15.40 2.24
CA MET A 117 -15.12 15.74 1.68
C MET A 117 -15.03 17.27 1.66
N LEU A 118 -14.54 17.85 2.75
CA LEU A 118 -13.70 19.03 2.61
C LEU A 118 -12.31 18.49 2.26
N TYR A 119 -11.92 18.76 1.01
CA TYR A 119 -10.61 18.43 0.47
C TYR A 119 -9.50 18.88 1.45
N GLY A 120 -8.72 17.93 1.95
CA GLY A 120 -7.56 18.14 2.80
C GLY A 120 -6.65 16.89 2.83
N PRO A 121 -5.32 17.05 2.95
CA PRO A 121 -4.30 16.23 2.27
C PRO A 121 -3.85 14.95 3.03
N GLU A 122 -4.74 14.17 3.65
CA GLU A 122 -4.30 12.97 4.38
C GLU A 122 -5.33 11.81 4.33
N ARG A 123 -5.01 10.73 3.60
CA ARG A 123 -5.56 9.38 3.84
C ARG A 123 -4.51 8.28 3.61
N PHE A 124 -4.34 7.44 4.63
CA PHE A 124 -3.73 6.11 4.58
C PHE A 124 -4.81 5.00 4.55
N ARG A 125 -4.41 3.80 4.09
CA ARG A 125 -5.23 2.61 3.87
C ARG A 125 -5.08 1.58 5.00
N LEU A 126 -6.16 0.81 5.23
CA LEU A 126 -6.33 -0.38 6.09
C LEU A 126 -6.61 -0.13 7.59
N VAL A 127 -7.83 -0.49 8.01
CA VAL A 127 -8.28 -0.53 9.42
C VAL A 127 -8.57 -2.00 9.76
N SER A 128 -7.65 -2.66 10.47
CA SER A 128 -7.93 -3.98 11.06
C SER A 128 -8.70 -3.80 12.36
N ARG A 129 -9.75 -4.60 12.59
CA ARG A 129 -10.49 -4.60 13.86
C ARG A 129 -9.71 -5.27 15.00
N ARG A 130 -8.64 -6.01 14.72
CA ARG A 130 -7.80 -6.68 15.72
C ARG A 130 -6.36 -6.16 15.67
N CYS A 131 -5.81 -5.81 16.83
CA CYS A 131 -4.37 -5.86 17.04
C CYS A 131 -3.99 -7.34 17.12
N SER A 132 -3.91 -8.06 16.01
CA SER A 132 -3.59 -9.49 16.03
C SER A 132 -2.13 -9.68 16.44
N GLY A 133 -1.90 -10.19 17.65
CA GLY A 133 -0.63 -10.78 18.05
C GLY A 133 -0.21 -10.42 19.48
N ALA A 134 0.10 -11.45 20.28
CA ALA A 134 0.82 -11.33 21.56
C ALA A 134 2.25 -10.78 21.40
N SER A 135 2.70 -10.51 20.17
CA SER A 135 4.05 -10.09 19.79
C SER A 135 4.22 -8.57 19.57
N LEU A 136 3.17 -7.77 19.73
CA LEU A 136 3.25 -6.32 19.52
C LEU A 136 4.09 -5.63 20.60
N ARG A 137 5.22 -5.05 20.20
CA ARG A 137 6.10 -4.27 21.07
C ARG A 137 5.72 -2.80 21.02
N VAL A 138 5.90 -2.06 22.11
CA VAL A 138 5.77 -0.59 22.08
C VAL A 138 6.96 -0.04 21.30
N ALA A 139 6.70 0.66 20.20
CA ALA A 139 7.74 1.27 19.38
C ALA A 139 8.10 2.67 19.89
N PHE A 140 7.10 3.53 20.04
CA PHE A 140 7.26 4.90 20.55
C PHE A 140 5.94 5.47 21.07
N GLN A 141 6.03 6.61 21.77
CA GLN A 141 4.87 7.38 22.20
C GLN A 141 4.61 8.54 21.24
N HIS A 142 3.42 8.57 20.64
CA HIS A 142 3.00 9.64 19.73
C HIS A 142 2.05 10.60 20.46
N PRO A 143 2.19 11.93 20.32
CA PRO A 143 1.36 12.90 21.03
C PRO A 143 -0.15 12.70 20.85
N LEU A 144 -0.58 12.32 19.64
CA LEU A 144 -1.99 12.10 19.31
C LEU A 144 -2.45 10.65 19.55
N PHE A 145 -1.60 9.69 19.24
CA PHE A 145 -1.98 8.26 19.19
C PHE A 145 -1.61 7.50 20.47
N ARG A 146 -0.98 8.18 21.43
CA ARG A 146 -0.45 7.63 22.68
C ARG A 146 0.56 6.52 22.39
N THR A 147 0.15 5.27 22.34
CA THR A 147 1.06 4.14 22.18
C THR A 147 1.03 3.63 20.74
N VAL A 148 2.13 3.83 20.01
CA VAL A 148 2.34 3.18 18.72
C VAL A 148 3.06 1.86 18.98
N ARG A 149 2.48 0.75 18.52
CA ARG A 149 3.04 -0.60 18.62
C ARG A 149 3.58 -1.07 17.28
N PHE A 150 4.41 -2.08 17.28
CA PHE A 150 5.06 -2.60 16.08
C PHE A 150 5.25 -4.11 16.19
N ASP A 151 5.04 -4.83 15.08
CA ASP A 151 5.16 -6.30 15.00
C ASP A 151 6.47 -6.81 14.38
N GLY A 152 7.32 -5.93 13.84
CA GLY A 152 8.47 -6.33 13.02
C GLY A 152 8.42 -5.78 11.60
N GLN A 153 7.21 -5.44 11.12
CA GLN A 153 6.96 -4.99 9.75
C GLN A 153 6.05 -3.75 9.73
N LEU A 154 4.91 -3.82 10.43
CA LEU A 154 3.87 -2.79 10.45
C LEU A 154 3.73 -2.14 11.82
N PHE A 155 3.32 -0.88 11.81
CA PHE A 155 3.04 -0.06 12.98
C PHE A 155 1.54 -0.04 13.23
N HIS A 156 1.15 -0.17 14.49
CA HIS A 156 -0.22 -0.36 14.93
C HIS A 156 -0.59 0.67 15.97
N VAL A 157 -1.72 1.33 15.79
CA VAL A 157 -2.28 2.30 16.73
C VAL A 157 -3.67 1.86 17.14
N THR A 158 -3.88 1.70 18.44
CA THR A 158 -5.22 1.51 19.00
C THR A 158 -5.90 2.87 19.15
N ARG A 159 -7.01 3.06 18.45
CA ARG A 159 -7.88 4.23 18.59
C ARG A 159 -8.63 4.18 19.92
N PRO A 160 -9.09 5.33 20.46
CA PRO A 160 -9.91 5.36 21.69
C PRO A 160 -11.21 4.55 21.61
N ASP A 161 -11.71 4.31 20.39
CA ASP A 161 -12.88 3.47 20.12
C ASP A 161 -12.57 1.95 20.13
N GLY A 162 -11.32 1.55 20.42
CA GLY A 162 -10.88 0.15 20.49
C GLY A 162 -10.38 -0.44 19.17
N SER A 163 -10.55 0.24 18.04
CA SER A 163 -10.14 -0.27 16.73
C SER A 163 -8.68 0.04 16.39
N CYS A 164 -8.06 -0.69 15.45
CA CYS A 164 -6.65 -0.55 15.10
C CYS A 164 -6.45 0.14 13.75
N LEU A 165 -5.53 1.11 13.70
CA LEU A 165 -4.96 1.62 12.47
C LEU A 165 -3.61 0.96 12.24
N THR A 166 -3.39 0.47 11.02
CA THR A 166 -2.13 -0.14 10.62
C THR A 166 -1.42 0.79 9.64
N TYR A 167 -0.13 0.99 9.87
CA TYR A 167 0.73 1.88 9.12
C TYR A 167 1.96 1.13 8.66
N GLU A 168 2.32 1.30 7.40
CA GLU A 168 3.62 0.91 6.89
C GLU A 168 4.67 1.95 7.29
N TYR A 169 5.90 1.52 7.56
CA TYR A 169 7.01 2.44 7.74
C TYR A 169 7.57 2.87 6.40
N VAL A 170 7.49 4.17 6.13
CA VAL A 170 8.08 4.79 4.95
C VAL A 170 9.36 5.52 5.40
N PRO A 171 10.55 5.15 4.89
CA PRO A 171 11.76 5.94 5.04
C PRO A 171 11.51 7.38 4.62
N TYR A 172 12.07 8.32 5.38
CA TYR A 172 11.82 9.75 5.18
C TYR A 172 12.54 10.35 3.96
N PHE A 173 13.32 9.53 3.23
CA PHE A 173 14.10 9.93 2.07
C PHE A 173 13.94 8.93 0.94
N SER A 174 14.14 9.41 -0.28
CA SER A 174 14.27 8.64 -1.52
C SER A 174 15.73 8.44 -1.89
N ASP A 175 15.99 7.50 -2.80
CA ASP A 175 17.32 7.26 -3.35
C ASP A 175 17.97 8.51 -3.99
N LYS A 176 17.16 9.42 -4.54
CA LYS A 176 17.59 10.71 -5.09
C LYS A 176 18.14 11.68 -4.04
N GLU A 177 17.88 11.41 -2.77
CA GLU A 177 18.32 12.22 -1.63
C GLU A 177 19.55 11.61 -0.94
N VAL A 178 20.16 10.58 -1.53
CA VAL A 178 21.45 10.03 -1.10
C VAL A 178 22.59 10.78 -1.80
N VAL A 179 23.48 11.35 -1.00
CA VAL A 179 24.75 11.94 -1.45
C VAL A 179 25.80 10.83 -1.42
N TRP A 180 26.21 10.36 -2.60
CA TRP A 180 27.15 9.26 -2.75
C TRP A 180 28.61 9.73 -2.67
N ASP A 181 29.42 9.07 -1.85
CA ASP A 181 30.87 9.31 -1.81
C ASP A 181 31.55 8.79 -3.08
N ARG A 182 31.00 7.70 -3.62
CA ARG A 182 31.33 7.15 -4.93
C ARG A 182 30.03 6.86 -5.68
N PRO A 183 29.62 7.68 -6.66
CA PRO A 183 28.41 7.42 -7.42
C PRO A 183 28.54 6.08 -8.16
N PRO A 184 27.42 5.38 -8.41
CA PRO A 184 27.42 4.20 -9.28
C PRO A 184 28.06 4.57 -10.63
N LYS A 185 29.00 3.75 -11.13
CA LYS A 185 29.51 3.91 -12.49
C LYS A 185 28.36 3.55 -13.43
N GLU A 186 27.67 4.57 -13.95
CA GLU A 186 26.79 4.59 -15.13
C GLU A 186 25.88 3.38 -15.42
N PRO A 187 24.60 3.64 -15.72
CA PRO A 187 23.61 4.35 -14.92
C PRO A 187 22.70 3.31 -14.25
N ASN A 188 22.52 3.40 -12.93
CA ASN A 188 21.31 2.84 -12.34
C ASN A 188 20.16 3.83 -12.69
N SER A 189 19.76 3.85 -13.97
CA SER A 189 18.83 4.85 -14.54
C SER A 189 17.47 4.80 -13.85
N GLY A 190 17.10 3.63 -13.31
CA GLY A 190 15.88 3.44 -12.56
C GLY A 190 15.92 3.94 -11.12
N GLY A 191 17.09 4.16 -10.51
CA GLY A 191 17.22 4.50 -9.09
C GLY A 191 17.11 3.29 -8.15
N TYR A 192 16.80 3.52 -6.89
CA TYR A 192 16.56 2.48 -5.87
C TYR A 192 15.21 2.63 -5.20
N SER A 193 14.64 1.50 -4.79
CA SER A 193 13.39 1.45 -4.03
C SER A 193 13.50 0.50 -2.84
N TRP A 194 12.77 0.81 -1.77
CA TRP A 194 12.63 -0.06 -0.60
C TRP A 194 11.27 -0.76 -0.59
N ARG A 195 10.37 -0.47 -1.53
CA ARG A 195 9.03 -1.05 -1.49
C ARG A 195 9.02 -2.44 -2.13
N GLN A 196 8.53 -3.41 -1.36
CA GLN A 196 8.04 -4.69 -1.84
C GLN A 196 6.61 -4.45 -2.34
N THR A 197 6.43 -3.82 -3.50
CA THR A 197 5.09 -3.37 -3.89
C THR A 197 4.13 -4.51 -4.20
N ASP A 198 3.38 -4.89 -3.18
CA ASP A 198 2.11 -5.57 -3.13
C ASP A 198 1.00 -4.70 -3.74
N ARG A 199 1.07 -4.43 -5.05
CA ARG A 199 -0.08 -4.13 -5.94
C ARG A 199 0.28 -3.97 -7.42
N PHE A 200 1.32 -4.64 -7.88
CA PHE A 200 1.57 -4.80 -9.31
C PHE A 200 1.23 -6.24 -9.70
N GLY A 201 -0.01 -6.44 -10.16
CA GLY A 201 -0.54 -7.68 -10.73
C GLY A 201 0.11 -8.98 -10.24
N ASN A 202 -0.34 -9.53 -9.11
CA ASN A 202 0.02 -10.88 -8.59
C ASN A 202 1.51 -11.29 -8.57
N LEU A 203 2.48 -10.39 -8.76
CA LEU A 203 3.90 -10.75 -8.66
C LEU A 203 4.33 -10.66 -7.19
N GLU A 204 4.41 -11.81 -6.53
CA GLU A 204 5.07 -11.96 -5.24
C GLU A 204 6.56 -11.62 -5.39
N VAL A 205 7.01 -10.58 -4.68
CA VAL A 205 8.42 -10.23 -4.56
C VAL A 205 8.99 -11.02 -3.39
N ARG A 206 9.95 -11.92 -3.66
CA ARG A 206 10.45 -12.91 -2.68
C ARG A 206 11.38 -12.33 -1.60
N TYR A 207 11.54 -11.02 -1.55
CA TYR A 207 12.54 -10.39 -0.73
C TYR A 207 11.99 -9.19 0.05
N GLU A 208 12.27 -9.15 1.36
CA GLU A 208 11.75 -8.13 2.29
C GLU A 208 12.67 -6.90 2.37
N PRO A 209 12.13 -5.70 2.60
CA PRO A 209 12.96 -4.51 2.72
C PRO A 209 13.66 -4.40 4.08
N VAL A 210 13.12 -5.05 5.11
CA VAL A 210 13.79 -5.17 6.40
C VAL A 210 14.69 -6.40 6.36
N VAL A 211 15.99 -6.19 6.53
CA VAL A 211 16.99 -7.25 6.59
C VAL A 211 16.91 -7.92 7.96
N PRO A 212 16.84 -9.27 8.05
CA PRO A 212 16.82 -9.98 9.33
C PRO A 212 18.02 -9.61 10.20
N ALA A 213 17.78 -9.33 11.50
CA ALA A 213 18.81 -8.79 12.40
C ALA A 213 20.07 -9.67 12.51
N ASP A 214 19.92 -10.99 12.38
CA ASP A 214 21.04 -11.94 12.49
C ASP A 214 21.80 -12.14 11.16
N SER A 215 21.32 -11.54 10.06
CA SER A 215 21.90 -11.76 8.72
C SER A 215 23.05 -10.81 8.37
N ILE A 216 23.20 -9.70 9.10
CA ILE A 216 24.26 -8.72 8.84
C ILE A 216 24.61 -7.90 10.09
N ARG A 217 25.90 -7.60 10.28
CA ARG A 217 26.37 -6.57 11.22
C ARG A 217 27.08 -5.46 10.46
N LEU A 218 26.42 -4.30 10.28
CA LEU A 218 26.89 -3.21 9.42
C LEU A 218 28.33 -2.74 9.73
N ASP A 219 28.72 -2.68 11.01
CA ASP A 219 30.05 -2.30 11.46
C ASP A 219 31.15 -3.27 10.98
N ARG A 220 30.83 -4.56 10.94
CA ARG A 220 31.74 -5.63 10.50
C ARG A 220 31.68 -5.82 8.99
N ASP A 221 30.47 -5.97 8.45
CA ASP A 221 30.20 -6.52 7.12
C ASP A 221 30.06 -5.46 6.03
N ALA A 222 29.88 -4.19 6.41
CA ALA A 222 29.54 -3.13 5.46
C ALA A 222 30.47 -1.91 5.59
N THR A 223 30.63 -1.17 4.49
CA THR A 223 31.35 0.10 4.43
C THR A 223 30.39 1.23 4.12
N VAL A 224 30.65 2.41 4.67
CA VAL A 224 29.91 3.62 4.29
C VAL A 224 30.28 3.99 2.86
N VAL A 225 29.28 4.34 2.07
CA VAL A 225 29.43 4.71 0.64
C VAL A 225 28.72 6.00 0.26
N GLY A 226 28.07 6.64 1.24
CA GLY A 226 27.34 7.88 1.07
C GLY A 226 26.53 8.20 2.32
N HIS A 227 25.75 9.27 2.24
CA HIS A 227 24.93 9.77 3.33
C HIS A 227 23.57 10.24 2.84
N THR A 228 22.53 10.09 3.66
CA THR A 228 21.24 10.77 3.43
C THR A 228 21.40 12.28 3.59
N GLN A 229 20.43 13.08 3.14
CA GLN A 229 20.41 14.53 3.37
C GLN A 229 20.50 14.94 4.86
N ARG A 230 20.15 14.04 5.79
CA ARG A 230 20.28 14.27 7.24
C ARG A 230 21.65 13.88 7.80
N GLY A 231 22.58 13.48 6.95
CA GLY A 231 23.93 13.06 7.33
C GLY A 231 24.01 11.62 7.85
N GLU A 232 22.94 10.83 7.70
CA GLU A 232 22.97 9.43 8.13
C GLU A 232 23.70 8.56 7.10
N PRO A 233 24.60 7.66 7.52
CA PRO A 233 25.36 6.83 6.60
C PRO A 233 24.48 5.81 5.85
N VAL A 234 24.77 5.62 4.56
CA VAL A 234 24.32 4.48 3.77
C VAL A 234 25.50 3.56 3.48
N TYR A 235 25.21 2.26 3.37
CA TYR A 235 26.22 1.22 3.41
C TYR A 235 26.15 0.26 2.22
N GLU A 236 27.30 -0.30 1.88
CA GLU A 236 27.43 -1.46 1.00
C GLU A 236 28.19 -2.58 1.67
N LEU A 237 27.89 -3.82 1.25
CA LEU A 237 28.60 -4.99 1.73
C LEU A 237 30.06 -4.96 1.25
N LYS A 238 30.98 -5.24 2.16
CA LYS A 238 32.42 -5.39 1.86
C LYS A 238 32.69 -6.66 1.06
N ASP A 239 31.99 -7.73 1.41
CA ASP A 239 32.11 -9.05 0.78
C ASP A 239 31.06 -9.18 -0.34
N LEU A 240 31.54 -9.26 -1.57
CA LEU A 240 30.67 -9.45 -2.74
C LEU A 240 30.07 -10.86 -2.79
N ASP A 241 30.58 -11.82 -2.02
CA ASP A 241 30.01 -13.17 -1.89
C ASP A 241 29.13 -13.33 -0.64
N HIS A 242 28.79 -12.23 0.04
CA HIS A 242 27.97 -12.24 1.24
C HIS A 242 26.62 -12.96 1.00
N PRO A 243 26.12 -13.79 1.95
CA PRO A 243 24.87 -14.56 1.79
C PRO A 243 23.65 -13.72 1.39
N LEU A 244 23.58 -12.46 1.85
CA LEU A 244 22.50 -11.53 1.47
C LEU A 244 22.48 -11.24 -0.05
N LEU A 245 23.64 -11.09 -0.69
CA LEU A 245 23.73 -10.84 -2.14
C LEU A 245 23.50 -12.13 -2.94
N LYS A 246 24.08 -13.25 -2.49
CA LYS A 246 23.85 -14.57 -3.11
C LYS A 246 22.37 -14.93 -3.10
N ARG A 247 21.72 -14.78 -1.95
CA ARG A 247 20.30 -15.07 -1.83
C ARG A 247 19.45 -14.16 -2.70
N PHE A 248 19.78 -12.86 -2.73
CA PHE A 248 19.06 -11.93 -3.62
C PHE A 248 19.24 -12.32 -5.10
N TYR A 249 20.44 -12.71 -5.52
CA TYR A 249 20.68 -13.17 -6.89
C TYR A 249 19.91 -14.46 -7.22
N GLU A 250 19.84 -15.42 -6.29
CA GLU A 250 19.03 -16.64 -6.43
C GLU A 250 17.55 -16.30 -6.62
N ASP A 251 16.99 -15.46 -5.75
CA ASP A 251 15.59 -15.07 -5.79
C ASP A 251 15.27 -14.27 -7.08
N TYR A 252 16.14 -13.34 -7.47
CA TYR A 252 16.06 -12.60 -8.74
C TYR A 252 16.08 -13.54 -9.95
N SER A 253 17.02 -14.50 -9.97
CA SER A 253 17.14 -15.46 -11.08
C SER A 253 15.91 -16.36 -11.17
N ALA A 254 15.36 -16.79 -10.03
CA ALA A 254 14.13 -17.57 -9.98
C ALA A 254 12.92 -16.77 -10.46
N ASP A 255 12.81 -15.50 -10.05
CA ASP A 255 11.72 -14.63 -10.52
C ASP A 255 11.78 -14.40 -12.03
N PHE A 256 12.99 -14.24 -12.59
CA PHE A 256 13.20 -14.17 -14.04
C PHE A 256 12.79 -15.45 -14.78
N ALA A 257 13.14 -16.62 -14.24
CA ALA A 257 12.79 -17.92 -14.83
C ALA A 257 11.26 -18.14 -14.88
N HIS A 258 10.53 -17.73 -13.83
CA HIS A 258 9.08 -17.90 -13.74
C HIS A 258 8.26 -16.76 -14.38
N ALA A 259 8.90 -15.71 -14.91
CA ALA A 259 8.20 -14.56 -15.46
C ALA A 259 7.28 -14.92 -16.65
N GLN A 260 7.67 -15.89 -17.48
CA GLN A 260 6.86 -16.33 -18.62
C GLN A 260 5.62 -17.14 -18.22
N GLU A 261 5.77 -18.06 -17.27
CA GLU A 261 4.66 -18.85 -16.73
C GLU A 261 3.61 -17.95 -16.09
N ARG A 262 4.07 -16.91 -15.36
CA ARG A 262 3.20 -15.86 -14.81
C ARG A 262 2.53 -15.04 -15.91
N ALA A 263 3.26 -14.69 -16.97
CA ALA A 263 2.70 -13.95 -18.10
C ALA A 263 1.67 -14.76 -18.92
N ALA A 264 1.66 -16.09 -18.83
CA ALA A 264 0.64 -16.96 -19.43
C ALA A 264 -0.68 -16.97 -18.62
N GLN A 265 -0.62 -16.82 -17.28
CA GLN A 265 -1.82 -16.76 -16.43
C GLN A 265 -2.71 -15.52 -16.67
N PHE A 266 -2.16 -14.45 -17.26
CA PHE A 266 -2.89 -13.23 -17.61
C PHE A 266 -3.48 -13.23 -19.02
N GLY A 267 -3.65 -14.40 -19.65
CA GLY A 267 -4.41 -14.54 -20.90
C GLY A 267 -3.60 -14.38 -22.20
N GLY A 268 -2.26 -14.39 -22.13
CA GLY A 268 -1.44 -14.41 -23.34
C GLY A 268 -1.42 -15.80 -23.98
N THR A 269 -2.01 -15.96 -25.17
CA THR A 269 -1.84 -17.16 -25.98
C THR A 269 -0.41 -17.22 -26.52
N SER A 270 0.40 -18.18 -26.07
CA SER A 270 1.74 -18.41 -26.60
C SER A 270 1.78 -19.69 -27.43
N ASP A 271 1.74 -19.57 -28.75
CA ASP A 271 2.11 -20.66 -29.67
C ASP A 271 3.60 -20.65 -30.04
N GLU A 272 4.36 -19.64 -29.61
CA GLU A 272 5.82 -19.66 -29.76
C GLU A 272 6.51 -19.98 -28.43
N LYS A 273 7.11 -21.17 -28.37
CA LYS A 273 8.07 -21.55 -27.34
C LYS A 273 9.25 -20.57 -27.40
N ALA A 274 9.27 -19.62 -26.47
CA ALA A 274 10.42 -18.74 -26.24
C ALA A 274 11.58 -19.57 -25.68
N SER A 275 12.36 -20.13 -26.59
CA SER A 275 13.57 -20.87 -26.29
C SER A 275 14.66 -19.85 -25.91
N GLY A 276 15.14 -19.86 -24.67
CA GLY A 276 16.42 -19.22 -24.32
C GLY A 276 16.38 -17.83 -23.69
N LEU A 277 15.37 -17.49 -22.90
CA LEU A 277 15.37 -16.23 -22.14
C LEU A 277 16.37 -16.26 -21.01
N GLN A 278 17.13 -15.17 -20.89
CA GLN A 278 18.18 -14.99 -19.89
C GLN A 278 18.01 -13.60 -19.27
N PRO A 279 18.29 -13.43 -17.96
CA PRO A 279 18.19 -12.12 -17.32
C PRO A 279 19.17 -11.12 -17.95
N PRO A 280 18.86 -9.81 -17.97
CA PRO A 280 19.69 -8.76 -18.58
C PRO A 280 21.11 -8.63 -17.97
N LYS A 281 21.34 -9.22 -16.79
CA LYS A 281 22.66 -9.37 -16.16
C LYS A 281 22.88 -10.86 -15.92
N HIS A 282 23.70 -11.48 -16.78
CA HIS A 282 23.78 -12.93 -16.98
C HIS A 282 24.65 -13.65 -15.93
N SER A 283 25.56 -12.93 -15.25
CA SER A 283 26.42 -13.50 -14.22
C SER A 283 26.27 -12.79 -12.87
N TYR A 284 26.60 -13.53 -11.80
CA TYR A 284 26.69 -12.97 -10.46
C TYR A 284 27.65 -11.77 -10.39
N GLU A 285 28.74 -11.82 -11.16
CA GLU A 285 29.75 -10.74 -11.24
C GLU A 285 29.13 -9.46 -11.82
N GLN A 286 28.34 -9.58 -12.89
CA GLN A 286 27.61 -8.44 -13.47
C GLN A 286 26.53 -7.92 -12.51
N PHE A 287 25.85 -8.83 -11.81
CA PHE A 287 24.84 -8.49 -10.80
C PHE A 287 25.45 -7.64 -9.67
N VAL A 288 26.55 -8.07 -9.05
CA VAL A 288 27.18 -7.31 -7.96
C VAL A 288 27.85 -6.03 -8.46
N ALA A 289 28.43 -6.03 -9.67
CA ALA A 289 29.03 -4.84 -10.29
C ALA A 289 28.01 -3.72 -10.52
N ALA A 290 26.76 -4.08 -10.74
CA ALA A 290 25.64 -3.16 -10.92
C ALA A 290 25.09 -2.57 -9.60
N ARG A 291 25.72 -2.86 -8.45
CA ARG A 291 25.33 -2.34 -7.12
C ARG A 291 23.83 -2.59 -6.84
N PRO A 292 23.42 -3.86 -6.71
CA PRO A 292 22.02 -4.26 -6.75
C PRO A 292 21.25 -3.80 -5.52
N ILE A 293 21.96 -3.51 -4.42
CA ILE A 293 21.37 -3.01 -3.18
C ILE A 293 22.29 -1.97 -2.53
N TYR A 294 21.70 -1.10 -1.71
CA TYR A 294 22.40 -0.46 -0.60
C TYR A 294 21.61 -0.65 0.69
N LEU A 295 22.27 -0.43 1.82
CA LEU A 295 21.70 -0.62 3.15
C LEU A 295 21.66 0.69 3.92
N TRP A 296 20.68 0.81 4.80
CA TRP A 296 20.51 1.97 5.69
C TRP A 296 20.00 1.51 7.05
N ARG A 297 20.46 2.13 8.13
CA ARG A 297 19.93 1.84 9.47
C ARG A 297 18.83 2.83 9.79
N ASP A 298 17.62 2.34 10.00
CA ASP A 298 16.48 3.20 10.32
C ASP A 298 16.51 3.71 11.77
N PRO A 299 15.66 4.69 12.15
CA PRO A 299 15.58 5.22 13.51
C PRO A 299 15.17 4.18 14.57
N PHE A 300 14.66 3.02 14.15
CA PHE A 300 14.32 1.90 15.04
C PHE A 300 15.49 0.91 15.21
N GLY A 301 16.64 1.19 14.59
CA GLY A 301 17.83 0.36 14.63
C GLY A 301 17.79 -0.85 13.68
N ARG A 302 16.79 -0.94 12.81
CA ARG A 302 16.68 -2.01 11.80
C ARG A 302 17.58 -1.70 10.62
N VAL A 303 18.07 -2.75 9.97
CA VAL A 303 18.78 -2.61 8.70
C VAL A 303 17.76 -2.71 7.58
N MET A 304 17.58 -1.63 6.84
CA MET A 304 16.75 -1.54 5.66
C MET A 304 17.61 -1.77 4.42
N ARG A 305 17.05 -2.48 3.45
CA ARG A 305 17.60 -2.67 2.11
C ARG A 305 16.84 -1.80 1.12
N PHE A 306 17.59 -1.10 0.29
CA PHE A 306 17.11 -0.44 -0.91
C PHE A 306 17.64 -1.21 -2.11
N THR A 307 16.74 -1.65 -2.99
CA THR A 307 17.02 -2.46 -4.17
C THR A 307 17.06 -1.58 -5.40
N SER A 308 18.05 -1.79 -6.26
CA SER A 308 18.12 -1.11 -7.56
C SER A 308 16.92 -1.53 -8.40
N ASN A 309 16.29 -0.55 -9.07
CA ASN A 309 15.08 -0.77 -9.84
C ASN A 309 15.29 -1.66 -11.07
N ASP A 310 16.53 -1.82 -11.51
CA ASP A 310 16.95 -2.81 -12.53
C ASP A 310 16.69 -4.26 -12.10
N PHE A 311 16.59 -4.51 -10.79
CA PHE A 311 16.44 -5.85 -10.21
C PHE A 311 15.05 -6.05 -9.56
N LEU A 312 14.13 -5.13 -9.82
CA LEU A 312 12.73 -5.32 -9.48
C LEU A 312 12.09 -6.39 -10.38
N PRO A 313 11.03 -7.06 -9.91
CA PRO A 313 10.31 -8.02 -10.74
C PRO A 313 9.82 -7.38 -12.04
N VAL A 314 9.75 -8.17 -13.09
CA VAL A 314 9.27 -7.72 -14.40
C VAL A 314 7.75 -7.70 -14.46
N SER A 315 7.19 -6.75 -15.19
CA SER A 315 5.74 -6.64 -15.40
C SER A 315 5.43 -6.54 -16.88
N MET A 316 4.20 -6.91 -17.26
CA MET A 316 3.70 -6.68 -18.60
C MET A 316 3.55 -5.17 -18.82
N THR A 317 4.18 -4.66 -19.88
CA THR A 317 4.10 -3.29 -20.32
C THR A 317 3.53 -3.22 -21.73
N GLU A 318 2.72 -2.20 -21.97
CA GLU A 318 1.99 -1.96 -23.22
C GLU A 318 2.26 -0.52 -23.73
N PRO A 319 3.52 -0.13 -24.02
CA PRO A 319 3.82 1.24 -24.45
C PRO A 319 3.26 1.57 -25.85
N VAL A 320 2.82 2.82 -25.96
CA VAL A 320 2.45 3.48 -27.21
C VAL A 320 3.48 4.58 -27.48
N ILE A 321 4.03 4.62 -28.70
CA ILE A 321 5.08 5.54 -29.11
C ILE A 321 4.57 6.38 -30.29
N TYR A 322 4.55 7.69 -30.10
CA TYR A 322 4.22 8.66 -31.14
C TYR A 322 5.49 9.32 -31.68
N LEU A 323 5.56 9.57 -33.00
CA LEU A 323 6.72 10.19 -33.64
C LEU A 323 6.30 11.49 -34.33
N TYR A 324 6.88 12.61 -33.91
CA TYR A 324 6.60 13.95 -34.46
C TYR A 324 7.88 14.62 -34.98
N PRO A 325 8.43 14.15 -36.11
CA PRO A 325 9.58 14.81 -36.70
C PRO A 325 9.21 16.20 -37.23
N THR A 326 10.16 17.15 -37.24
CA THR A 326 9.92 18.51 -37.78
C THR A 326 9.70 18.52 -39.30
N THR A 327 10.25 17.53 -40.01
CA THR A 327 10.09 17.33 -41.46
C THR A 327 9.88 15.85 -41.74
N PRO A 328 9.13 15.46 -42.80
CA PRO A 328 8.95 14.06 -43.15
C PRO A 328 10.29 13.35 -43.32
N GLN A 329 10.50 12.25 -42.59
CA GLN A 329 11.75 11.49 -42.63
C GLN A 329 11.54 10.02 -42.29
N ARG A 330 12.50 9.19 -42.69
CA ARG A 330 12.56 7.78 -42.27
C ARG A 330 13.12 7.72 -40.85
N VAL A 331 12.44 6.97 -39.99
CA VAL A 331 12.84 6.72 -38.60
C VAL A 331 12.90 5.22 -38.39
N HIS A 332 13.97 4.77 -37.75
CA HIS A 332 14.10 3.41 -37.24
C HIS A 332 13.97 3.45 -35.72
N VAL A 333 13.05 2.65 -35.17
CA VAL A 333 12.81 2.57 -33.73
C VAL A 333 13.00 1.14 -33.28
N GLU A 334 13.93 0.94 -32.36
CA GLU A 334 14.14 -0.34 -31.67
C GLU A 334 13.55 -0.26 -30.27
N ALA A 335 12.85 -1.31 -29.86
CA ALA A 335 12.48 -1.50 -28.47
C ALA A 335 13.49 -2.45 -27.82
N GLU A 336 13.91 -2.14 -26.59
CA GLU A 336 14.79 -2.97 -25.77
C GLU A 336 14.02 -3.60 -24.60
N PRO A 337 12.99 -4.44 -24.85
CA PRO A 337 12.29 -5.11 -23.76
C PRO A 337 13.21 -6.13 -23.09
N LEU A 338 12.92 -6.42 -21.81
CA LEU A 338 13.64 -7.48 -21.09
C LEU A 338 13.34 -8.89 -21.64
N TYR A 339 12.23 -9.04 -22.38
CA TYR A 339 11.75 -10.30 -22.95
C TYR A 339 11.19 -10.10 -24.37
N THR A 340 10.83 -11.19 -25.05
CA THR A 340 10.16 -11.15 -26.35
C THR A 340 8.89 -10.30 -26.34
N ILE A 341 8.75 -9.45 -27.36
CA ILE A 341 7.52 -8.71 -27.64
C ILE A 341 6.42 -9.70 -28.01
N LYS A 342 5.35 -9.75 -27.21
CA LYS A 342 4.21 -10.64 -27.42
C LYS A 342 3.29 -10.15 -28.53
N ALA A 343 3.07 -8.84 -28.59
CA ALA A 343 2.24 -8.21 -29.60
C ALA A 343 2.84 -6.88 -30.00
N SER A 344 2.69 -6.50 -31.26
CA SER A 344 3.15 -5.21 -31.76
C SER A 344 2.30 -4.73 -32.92
N VAL A 345 2.18 -3.42 -33.02
CA VAL A 345 1.56 -2.74 -34.17
C VAL A 345 2.44 -1.55 -34.53
N PRO A 346 3.05 -1.50 -35.74
CA PRO A 346 3.13 -2.57 -36.75
C PRO A 346 3.82 -3.85 -36.24
N PRO A 347 3.81 -4.96 -37.00
CA PRO A 347 4.59 -6.15 -36.64
C PRO A 347 6.07 -5.81 -36.42
N TYR A 348 6.63 -6.26 -35.29
CA TYR A 348 8.01 -6.03 -34.91
C TYR A 348 8.95 -7.07 -35.55
N HIS A 349 9.97 -6.59 -36.27
CA HIS A 349 10.95 -7.44 -36.96
C HIS A 349 12.39 -7.04 -36.61
N GLY A 350 12.65 -6.89 -35.31
CA GLY A 350 13.93 -6.36 -34.80
C GLY A 350 14.00 -4.83 -34.82
N GLY A 351 12.87 -4.17 -35.07
CA GLY A 351 12.72 -2.72 -35.14
C GLY A 351 11.52 -2.35 -36.01
N TRP A 352 11.09 -1.08 -35.93
CA TRP A 352 10.13 -0.49 -36.86
C TRP A 352 10.82 0.51 -37.77
N ASP A 353 10.80 0.23 -39.07
CA ASP A 353 11.14 1.18 -40.11
C ASP A 353 9.88 1.89 -40.62
N VAL A 354 9.76 3.18 -40.32
CA VAL A 354 8.60 3.99 -40.72
C VAL A 354 9.02 5.29 -41.39
N TRP A 355 8.21 5.74 -42.34
CA TRP A 355 8.19 7.13 -42.77
C TRP A 355 7.28 7.92 -41.83
N ALA A 356 7.87 8.76 -40.99
CA ALA A 356 7.15 9.58 -40.02
C ALA A 356 6.92 10.99 -40.57
N GLN A 357 5.70 11.50 -40.40
CA GLN A 357 5.31 12.85 -40.79
C GLN A 357 5.15 13.76 -39.58
N PRO A 358 5.29 15.10 -39.73
CA PRO A 358 5.04 16.04 -38.63
C PRO A 358 3.63 15.95 -38.02
N SER A 359 2.66 15.37 -38.74
CA SER A 359 1.31 15.10 -38.24
C SER A 359 1.20 13.92 -37.24
N GLY A 360 2.30 13.19 -37.02
CA GLY A 360 2.28 11.91 -36.30
C GLY A 360 1.85 10.71 -37.15
N THR A 361 1.51 10.93 -38.43
CA THR A 361 1.18 9.84 -39.35
C THR A 361 2.44 9.06 -39.71
N LEU A 362 2.38 7.74 -39.54
CA LEU A 362 3.46 6.82 -39.86
C LEU A 362 3.08 5.97 -41.07
N THR A 363 4.02 5.72 -41.97
CA THR A 363 3.86 4.74 -43.05
C THR A 363 4.90 3.65 -42.92
N GLY A 364 4.47 2.40 -42.80
CA GLY A 364 5.36 1.24 -42.69
C GLY A 364 6.22 1.09 -43.94
N ALA A 365 7.54 0.98 -43.79
CA ALA A 365 8.44 0.83 -44.93
C ALA A 365 8.23 -0.50 -45.67
N SER A 366 7.87 -1.56 -44.95
CA SER A 366 7.70 -2.92 -45.48
C SER A 366 6.32 -3.14 -46.11
N ASP A 367 5.25 -2.74 -45.44
CA ASP A 367 3.88 -3.05 -45.84
C ASP A 367 3.09 -1.88 -46.41
N GLN A 368 3.68 -0.67 -46.42
CA GLN A 368 3.11 0.57 -46.92
C GLN A 368 1.77 0.96 -46.27
N LYS A 369 1.46 0.38 -45.09
CA LYS A 369 0.25 0.74 -44.35
C LYS A 369 0.47 1.99 -43.52
N THR A 370 -0.63 2.67 -43.23
CA THR A 370 -0.63 3.86 -42.39
C THR A 370 -0.94 3.49 -40.95
N TYR A 371 -0.18 4.07 -40.02
CA TYR A 371 -0.31 3.88 -38.58
C TYR A 371 -0.33 5.23 -37.87
N SER A 372 -1.03 5.28 -36.72
CA SER A 372 -1.09 6.48 -35.87
C SER A 372 -0.04 6.48 -34.76
N TYR A 373 0.54 5.32 -34.46
CA TYR A 373 1.53 5.10 -33.40
C TYR A 373 2.29 3.80 -33.66
N LEU A 374 3.40 3.61 -32.95
CA LEU A 374 4.00 2.30 -32.72
C LEU A 374 3.53 1.78 -31.36
N PHE A 375 3.28 0.48 -31.26
CA PHE A 375 2.83 -0.17 -30.05
C PHE A 375 3.57 -1.48 -29.89
N TRP A 376 3.91 -1.80 -28.65
CA TRP A 376 4.29 -3.16 -28.29
C TRP A 376 3.77 -3.55 -26.92
N GLU A 377 3.59 -4.85 -26.74
CA GLU A 377 3.27 -5.48 -25.47
C GLU A 377 4.35 -6.52 -25.15
N GLY A 378 4.91 -6.48 -23.95
CA GLY A 378 5.92 -7.45 -23.50
C GLY A 378 6.32 -7.22 -22.06
N LEU A 379 7.16 -8.11 -21.51
CA LEU A 379 7.66 -7.96 -20.15
C LEU A 379 8.81 -6.94 -20.12
N SER A 380 8.72 -5.97 -19.21
CA SER A 380 9.74 -4.95 -18.97
C SER A 380 9.99 -4.73 -17.48
N SER A 381 11.07 -4.03 -17.15
CA SER A 381 11.32 -3.57 -15.79
C SER A 381 10.20 -2.61 -15.37
N ILE A 382 9.81 -2.69 -14.11
CA ILE A 382 8.82 -1.79 -13.55
C ILE A 382 9.47 -0.43 -13.32
N SER A 383 8.83 0.64 -13.82
CA SER A 383 9.18 1.99 -13.40
C SER A 383 8.68 2.20 -11.96
N PRO A 384 9.53 2.65 -11.02
CA PRO A 384 9.12 2.87 -9.64
C PRO A 384 7.96 3.88 -9.60
N MET A 385 6.84 3.47 -9.00
CA MET A 385 5.74 4.41 -8.74
C MET A 385 6.25 5.55 -7.84
N ARG A 386 6.09 6.79 -8.31
CA ARG A 386 6.31 7.95 -7.45
C ARG A 386 5.33 7.92 -6.28
N GLN A 387 5.77 8.43 -5.13
CA GLN A 387 4.91 8.57 -3.96
C GLN A 387 4.01 9.82 -4.04
N GLU A 388 4.32 10.71 -4.98
CA GLU A 388 3.54 11.91 -5.30
C GLU A 388 2.59 11.64 -6.47
N GLY A 389 1.38 12.17 -6.40
CA GLY A 389 0.37 11.96 -7.43
C GLY A 389 -1.00 12.46 -7.00
N PHE A 390 -2.03 11.96 -7.66
CA PHE A 390 -3.42 12.35 -7.47
C PHE A 390 -4.22 11.20 -6.90
N VAL A 391 -4.98 11.43 -5.83
CA VAL A 391 -5.97 10.48 -5.33
C VAL A 391 -7.33 10.89 -5.87
N ILE A 392 -7.84 10.10 -6.82
CA ILE A 392 -9.06 10.43 -7.57
C ILE A 392 -10.17 9.42 -7.21
N PRO A 393 -11.38 9.88 -6.84
CA PRO A 393 -12.55 9.00 -6.72
C PRO A 393 -12.85 8.31 -8.05
N ARG A 394 -13.26 7.04 -8.04
CA ARG A 394 -13.56 6.26 -9.26
C ARG A 394 -14.46 7.02 -10.25
N ALA A 395 -15.52 7.66 -9.74
CA ALA A 395 -16.49 8.39 -10.56
C ALA A 395 -15.87 9.61 -11.29
N ASP A 396 -14.77 10.15 -10.77
CA ASP A 396 -14.15 11.37 -11.28
C ASP A 396 -12.96 11.09 -12.20
N VAL A 397 -12.54 9.82 -12.36
CA VAL A 397 -11.34 9.46 -13.15
C VAL A 397 -11.46 9.91 -14.60
N ALA A 398 -12.62 9.70 -15.23
CA ALA A 398 -12.85 10.13 -16.61
C ALA A 398 -12.67 11.64 -16.78
N GLY A 399 -13.38 12.43 -15.97
CA GLY A 399 -13.26 13.89 -16.00
C GLY A 399 -11.86 14.39 -15.57
N PHE A 400 -11.17 13.66 -14.70
CA PHE A 400 -9.78 13.96 -14.36
C PHE A 400 -8.86 13.80 -15.58
N PHE A 401 -8.99 12.71 -16.34
CA PHE A 401 -8.21 12.49 -17.57
C PHE A 401 -8.51 13.52 -18.65
N GLU A 402 -9.78 13.88 -18.86
CA GLU A 402 -10.15 14.96 -19.79
C GLU A 402 -9.44 16.28 -19.48
N ARG A 403 -9.18 16.58 -18.20
CA ARG A 403 -8.51 17.83 -17.79
C ARG A 403 -6.99 17.73 -17.76
N VAL A 404 -6.43 16.58 -17.38
CA VAL A 404 -4.98 16.45 -17.10
C VAL A 404 -4.18 16.10 -18.36
N LEU A 405 -4.71 15.26 -19.26
CA LEU A 405 -3.96 14.79 -20.44
C LEU A 405 -3.53 15.95 -21.36
N PRO A 406 -4.39 16.94 -21.68
CA PRO A 406 -3.96 18.09 -22.48
C PRO A 406 -2.87 18.93 -21.79
N ARG A 407 -2.87 18.99 -20.45
CA ARG A 407 -1.84 19.71 -19.68
C ARG A 407 -0.50 18.99 -19.68
N LEU A 408 -0.51 17.68 -19.92
CA LEU A 408 0.69 16.87 -20.14
C LEU A 408 1.19 16.96 -21.59
N GLY A 409 0.49 17.71 -22.45
CA GLY A 409 0.86 17.94 -23.85
C GLY A 409 0.25 16.95 -24.84
N LEU A 410 -0.66 16.07 -24.39
CA LEU A 410 -1.34 15.14 -25.30
C LEU A 410 -2.40 15.86 -26.13
N ASP A 411 -2.45 15.56 -27.42
CA ASP A 411 -3.54 16.02 -28.29
C ASP A 411 -4.84 15.24 -28.04
N GLU A 412 -5.94 15.57 -28.73
CA GLU A 412 -7.23 14.90 -28.51
C GLU A 412 -7.21 13.43 -28.93
N ARG A 413 -6.45 13.07 -29.98
CA ARG A 413 -6.33 11.69 -30.46
C ARG A 413 -5.57 10.87 -29.42
N GLU A 414 -4.41 11.36 -28.96
CA GLU A 414 -3.59 10.71 -27.95
C GLU A 414 -4.33 10.61 -26.61
N SER A 415 -5.06 11.66 -26.23
CA SER A 415 -5.87 11.67 -25.02
C SER A 415 -7.01 10.64 -25.10
N LYS A 416 -7.63 10.48 -26.27
CA LYS A 416 -8.64 9.43 -26.50
C LYS A 416 -8.02 8.05 -26.41
N ASP A 417 -6.90 7.80 -27.09
CA ASP A 417 -6.20 6.50 -27.05
C ASP A 417 -5.81 6.13 -25.62
N PHE A 418 -5.30 7.09 -24.84
CA PHE A 418 -5.01 6.92 -23.42
C PHE A 418 -6.28 6.56 -22.62
N ARG A 419 -7.37 7.32 -22.79
CA ARG A 419 -8.62 7.07 -22.07
C ARG A 419 -9.21 5.69 -22.40
N ASP A 420 -9.22 5.29 -23.67
CA ASP A 420 -9.77 4.01 -24.11
C ASP A 420 -9.00 2.82 -23.53
N ALA A 421 -7.66 2.92 -23.48
CA ALA A 421 -6.82 1.88 -22.89
C ALA A 421 -7.00 1.78 -21.37
N TRP A 422 -7.09 2.92 -20.68
CA TRP A 422 -6.98 2.96 -19.23
C TRP A 422 -8.31 2.99 -18.49
N LEU A 423 -9.33 3.73 -18.96
CA LEU A 423 -10.61 3.87 -18.24
C LEU A 423 -11.30 2.54 -17.89
N PRO A 424 -11.31 1.51 -18.76
CA PRO A 424 -11.91 0.22 -18.42
C PRO A 424 -11.26 -0.45 -17.20
N ARG A 425 -9.99 -0.14 -16.90
CA ARG A 425 -9.23 -0.71 -15.77
C ARG A 425 -9.59 -0.03 -14.42
N PHE A 426 -10.33 1.07 -14.41
CA PHE A 426 -10.71 1.80 -13.20
C PHE A 426 -12.06 1.36 -12.59
N HIS A 427 -12.25 0.04 -12.36
CA HIS A 427 -13.49 -0.49 -11.77
C HIS A 427 -13.37 -1.09 -10.35
N ASP A 428 -12.24 -1.71 -10.00
CA ASP A 428 -12.02 -2.51 -8.79
C ASP A 428 -11.93 -1.75 -7.45
N ALA A 429 -11.73 -0.43 -7.48
CA ALA A 429 -11.49 0.36 -6.27
C ALA A 429 -12.30 1.65 -6.24
N PRO A 430 -12.68 2.15 -5.04
CA PRO A 430 -13.43 3.40 -4.91
C PRO A 430 -12.56 4.65 -5.16
N TYR A 431 -11.24 4.52 -5.01
CA TYR A 431 -10.26 5.59 -5.25
C TYR A 431 -9.00 5.00 -5.88
N TYR A 432 -8.39 5.78 -6.75
CA TYR A 432 -7.16 5.44 -7.43
C TYR A 432 -6.10 6.49 -7.14
N PHE A 433 -4.89 6.02 -6.82
CA PHE A 433 -3.72 6.85 -6.82
C PHE A 433 -3.12 6.80 -8.23
N ILE A 434 -3.05 7.96 -8.89
CA ILE A 434 -2.58 8.13 -10.26
C ILE A 434 -1.36 9.03 -10.22
N THR A 435 -0.25 8.58 -10.79
CA THR A 435 0.96 9.38 -10.99
C THR A 435 1.34 9.37 -12.46
N PHE A 436 1.88 10.48 -12.94
CA PHE A 436 2.49 10.58 -14.26
C PHE A 436 4.00 10.66 -14.07
N VAL A 437 4.73 9.79 -14.78
CA VAL A 437 6.19 9.82 -14.77
C VAL A 437 6.59 10.74 -15.93
N PRO A 438 7.19 11.92 -15.66
CA PRO A 438 7.74 12.75 -16.73
C PRO A 438 8.87 11.99 -17.43
N PRO A 439 9.12 12.28 -18.72
CA PRO A 439 10.18 11.66 -19.50
C PRO A 439 11.57 11.84 -18.88
#